data_AF-A0A959EKQ8-F1
#
_entry.id   AF-A0A959EKQ8-F1
#
_cell.length_a   1.000
_cell.length_b   1.000
_cell.length_c   1.000
_cell.angle_alpha   90.00
_cell.angle_beta   90.00
_cell.angle_gamma   90.00
#
_symmetry.space_group_name_H-M   'P 1'
#
loop_
_entity.id
_entity.type
_entity.pdbx_description
1 polymer ?
#
loop_
_entity_poly.entity_id
_entity_poly.type
_entity_poly.pdbx_seq_one_letter_code
_entity_poly.pdbx_strand_id
1 'polypeptide(L)'
;VFIHTAYQPNSVDFPEAADMARKTVEYFARKMPGYPFPYPNLTVFNGHSMMEYPMMVNDVSLDNTDDVIALITHEIAHQYAPFMIGVNESRYAWMDEGWATFLEYHASYGAFPLSDSMATFPGYYQRKVKATTDASFDLPLYTPTDLLFPNGYGFNSYGKAATAYTALKELLGEEEFKRCLHEYFRRWTGKHPVAHDFFYTFNDCSGKDLDWFWKAWFFEYNRIDLAITGVELQDGGIDRIEVTNRGGKPVPIELRLTLADGSQEVLRANPKVWRDRSVVSFYYGGDQRIVEARLLDDWYVDPVPEDNLWRAAD
;
A
#
# COMPACT_ATOMS: atom_id res chain seq x y z
N VAL A 1 -25.67 -3.31 8.01
CA VAL A 1 -24.79 -3.35 9.19
C VAL A 1 -25.31 -2.31 10.18
N PHE A 2 -25.62 -2.69 11.41
CA PHE A 2 -25.94 -1.73 12.47
C PHE A 2 -24.64 -1.25 13.12
N ILE A 3 -24.48 0.08 13.22
CA ILE A 3 -23.29 0.70 13.77
C ILE A 3 -23.62 1.27 15.14
N HIS A 4 -22.80 0.93 16.13
CA HIS A 4 -22.90 1.41 17.50
C HIS A 4 -21.61 2.13 17.88
N THR A 5 -21.71 3.10 18.78
CA THR A 5 -20.57 3.67 19.48
C THR A 5 -20.80 3.58 20.99
N ALA A 6 -19.72 3.38 21.73
CA ALA A 6 -19.74 3.40 23.19
C ALA A 6 -18.54 4.21 23.69
N TYR A 7 -18.79 5.32 24.39
CA TYR A 7 -17.75 6.24 24.82
C TYR A 7 -18.18 7.01 26.08
N GLN A 8 -17.21 7.55 26.81
CA GLN A 8 -17.49 8.41 27.96
C GLN A 8 -18.10 9.74 27.50
N PRO A 9 -19.05 10.35 28.23
CA PRO A 9 -19.72 11.58 27.81
C PRO A 9 -18.79 12.77 27.50
N ASN A 10 -17.55 12.75 28.02
CA ASN A 10 -16.54 13.78 27.80
C ASN A 10 -15.54 13.44 26.69
N SER A 11 -15.71 12.32 25.96
CA SER A 11 -14.92 12.01 24.78
C SER A 11 -15.16 13.08 23.71
N VAL A 12 -14.07 13.57 23.12
CA VAL A 12 -14.11 14.69 22.16
C VAL A 12 -14.32 14.18 20.73
N ASP A 13 -13.71 13.05 20.40
CA ASP A 13 -13.59 12.50 19.06
C ASP A 13 -14.62 11.38 18.74
N PHE A 14 -15.03 10.59 19.73
CA PHE A 14 -15.99 9.49 19.51
C PHE A 14 -17.46 9.87 19.30
N PRO A 15 -17.94 11.11 19.56
CA PRO A 15 -19.27 11.51 19.10
C PRO A 15 -19.47 11.33 17.58
N GLU A 16 -18.41 11.41 16.78
CA GLU A 16 -18.46 11.24 15.32
C GLU A 16 -18.11 9.82 14.84
N ALA A 17 -17.58 8.96 15.73
CA ALA A 17 -17.09 7.63 15.37
C ALA A 17 -18.14 6.73 14.69
N ALA A 18 -19.43 6.92 14.99
CA ALA A 18 -20.50 6.16 14.35
C ALA A 18 -20.66 6.52 12.87
N ASP A 19 -20.53 7.80 12.52
CA ASP A 19 -20.58 8.22 11.12
C ASP A 19 -19.30 7.84 10.37
N MET A 20 -18.13 7.93 11.04
CA MET A 20 -16.87 7.45 10.50
C MET A 20 -16.95 5.95 10.17
N ALA A 21 -17.34 5.12 11.13
CA ALA A 21 -17.51 3.69 10.91
C ALA A 21 -18.54 3.36 9.83
N ARG A 22 -19.67 4.09 9.77
CA ARG A 22 -20.67 3.94 8.70
C ARG A 22 -20.05 4.21 7.33
N LYS A 23 -19.32 5.31 7.16
CA LYS A 23 -18.62 5.67 5.91
C LYS A 23 -17.59 4.61 5.52
N THR A 24 -16.79 4.14 6.47
CA THR A 24 -15.80 3.08 6.26
C THR A 24 -16.44 1.77 5.79
N VAL A 25 -17.47 1.29 6.48
CA VAL A 25 -18.19 0.07 6.11
C VAL A 25 -18.84 0.20 4.73
N GLU A 26 -19.43 1.36 4.42
CA GLU A 26 -19.98 1.64 3.09
C GLU A 26 -18.90 1.64 2.00
N TYR A 27 -17.76 2.28 2.27
CA TYR A 27 -16.63 2.30 1.35
C TYR A 27 -16.09 0.90 1.09
N PHE A 28 -15.82 0.11 2.14
CA PHE A 28 -15.35 -1.27 2.03
C PHE A 28 -16.32 -2.14 1.24
N ALA A 29 -17.62 -2.00 1.48
CA ALA A 29 -18.64 -2.77 0.76
C ALA A 29 -18.73 -2.41 -0.73
N ARG A 30 -18.41 -1.17 -1.13
CA ARG A 30 -18.67 -0.65 -2.48
C ARG A 30 -17.43 -0.40 -3.34
N LYS A 31 -16.29 -0.10 -2.73
CA LYS A 31 -15.11 0.46 -3.41
C LYS A 31 -13.92 -0.49 -3.31
N MET A 32 -13.25 -0.55 -2.16
CA MET A 32 -12.11 -1.44 -1.89
C MET A 32 -12.26 -2.00 -0.47
N PRO A 33 -12.41 -3.32 -0.25
CA PRO A 33 -12.29 -4.38 -1.25
C PRO A 33 -13.47 -4.44 -2.23
N GLY A 34 -14.58 -3.75 -1.97
CA GLY A 34 -15.82 -3.87 -2.74
C GLY A 34 -16.49 -5.23 -2.52
N TYR A 35 -16.37 -5.78 -1.30
CA TYR A 35 -16.91 -7.07 -0.89
C TYR A 35 -17.87 -6.87 0.29
N PRO A 36 -19.01 -7.58 0.37
CA PRO A 36 -19.98 -7.40 1.46
C PRO A 36 -19.32 -7.44 2.83
N PHE A 37 -19.67 -6.49 3.69
CA PHE A 37 -19.16 -6.47 5.06
C PHE A 37 -19.58 -7.76 5.79
N PRO A 38 -18.66 -8.48 6.46
CA PRO A 38 -18.89 -9.86 6.87
C PRO A 38 -19.84 -10.01 8.07
N TYR A 39 -20.15 -8.92 8.78
CA TYR A 39 -20.92 -8.96 10.02
C TYR A 39 -22.19 -8.11 9.99
N PRO A 40 -23.23 -8.50 10.76
CA PRO A 40 -24.48 -7.74 10.83
C PRO A 40 -24.35 -6.43 11.62
N ASN A 41 -23.39 -6.34 12.54
CA ASN A 41 -23.21 -5.19 13.42
C ASN A 41 -21.72 -4.86 13.61
N LEU A 42 -21.45 -3.65 14.07
CA LEU A 42 -20.12 -3.19 14.46
C LEU A 42 -20.25 -2.18 15.61
N THR A 43 -19.44 -2.32 16.66
CA THR A 43 -19.35 -1.36 17.76
C THR A 43 -17.98 -0.70 17.79
N VAL A 44 -17.93 0.63 17.72
CA VAL A 44 -16.70 1.40 17.96
C VAL A 44 -16.70 1.90 19.41
N PHE A 45 -15.81 1.34 20.21
CA PHE A 45 -15.69 1.59 21.64
C PHE A 45 -14.47 2.48 21.93
N ASN A 46 -14.70 3.59 22.65
CA ASN A 46 -13.63 4.44 23.16
C ASN A 46 -13.06 3.82 24.43
N GLY A 47 -12.01 3.02 24.27
CA GLY A 47 -11.28 2.41 25.37
C GLY A 47 -9.86 2.93 25.49
N HIS A 48 -8.93 2.02 25.76
CA HIS A 48 -7.52 2.32 26.05
C HIS A 48 -6.56 1.47 25.20
N SER A 49 -7.02 0.99 24.05
CA SER A 49 -6.25 0.12 23.14
C SER A 49 -6.22 0.73 21.73
N MET A 50 -5.57 0.03 20.80
CA MET A 50 -5.73 0.14 19.34
C MET A 50 -5.89 -1.29 18.87
N MET A 51 -7.11 -1.82 18.94
CA MET A 51 -7.33 -3.26 18.82
C MET A 51 -8.68 -3.63 18.23
N GLU A 52 -8.60 -4.54 17.29
CA GLU A 52 -9.66 -5.20 16.58
C GLU A 52 -10.24 -6.39 17.36
N TYR A 53 -11.55 -6.55 17.27
CA TYR A 53 -12.28 -7.72 17.73
C TYR A 53 -13.40 -8.04 16.72
N PRO A 54 -13.92 -9.28 16.65
CA PRO A 54 -15.07 -9.57 15.80
C PRO A 54 -16.24 -8.64 16.15
N MET A 55 -16.70 -7.83 15.20
CA MET A 55 -17.77 -6.83 15.35
C MET A 55 -17.47 -5.70 16.35
N MET A 56 -16.23 -5.52 16.79
CA MET A 56 -15.89 -4.46 17.74
C MET A 56 -14.51 -3.87 17.46
N VAL A 57 -14.41 -2.56 17.59
CA VAL A 57 -13.18 -1.78 17.54
C VAL A 57 -12.99 -1.15 18.90
N ASN A 58 -11.81 -1.30 19.51
CA ASN A 58 -11.47 -0.76 20.83
C ASN A 58 -10.32 0.22 20.71
N ASP A 59 -10.66 1.51 20.58
CA ASP A 59 -9.72 2.55 20.23
C ASP A 59 -9.57 3.59 21.35
N VAL A 60 -8.34 4.09 21.47
CA VAL A 60 -8.01 5.23 22.31
C VAL A 60 -8.40 6.53 21.61
N SER A 61 -8.68 7.57 22.38
CA SER A 61 -8.85 8.91 21.83
C SER A 61 -7.51 9.48 21.31
N LEU A 62 -7.59 10.20 20.19
CA LEU A 62 -6.45 10.89 19.58
C LEU A 62 -6.75 12.38 19.40
N ASP A 63 -5.71 13.21 19.38
CA ASP A 63 -5.85 14.67 19.31
C ASP A 63 -6.24 15.19 17.91
N ASN A 64 -6.10 14.35 16.88
CA ASN A 64 -6.26 14.72 15.48
C ASN A 64 -7.32 13.82 14.82
N THR A 65 -8.33 14.44 14.20
CA THR A 65 -9.42 13.76 13.50
C THR A 65 -8.94 12.84 12.37
N ASP A 66 -7.90 13.24 11.65
CA ASP A 66 -7.30 12.42 10.58
C ASP A 66 -6.75 11.10 11.14
N ASP A 67 -6.08 11.16 12.29
CA ASP A 67 -5.54 9.97 12.97
C ASP A 67 -6.66 9.09 13.57
N VAL A 68 -7.76 9.70 14.04
CA VAL A 68 -8.96 8.95 14.51
C VAL A 68 -9.63 8.21 13.36
N ILE A 69 -9.78 8.86 12.19
CA ILE A 69 -10.34 8.24 10.99
C ILE A 69 -9.45 7.07 10.55
N ALA A 70 -8.14 7.29 10.48
CA ALA A 70 -7.15 6.29 10.14
C ALA A 70 -7.31 5.05 11.03
N LEU A 71 -7.22 5.24 12.35
CA LEU A 71 -7.32 4.15 13.33
C LEU A 71 -8.64 3.39 13.21
N ILE A 72 -9.79 4.09 13.22
CA ILE A 72 -11.10 3.43 13.06
C ILE A 72 -11.18 2.65 11.74
N THR A 73 -10.62 3.19 10.65
CA THR A 73 -10.65 2.46 9.36
C THR A 73 -9.77 1.22 9.35
N HIS A 74 -8.61 1.26 10.00
CA HIS A 74 -7.69 0.13 10.19
C HIS A 74 -8.38 -1.00 10.98
N GLU A 75 -8.95 -0.67 12.14
CA GLU A 75 -9.58 -1.67 13.00
C GLU A 75 -10.85 -2.29 12.39
N ILE A 76 -11.56 -1.54 11.54
CA ILE A 76 -12.70 -2.07 10.77
C ILE A 76 -12.21 -2.97 9.61
N ALA A 77 -11.03 -2.74 9.06
CA ALA A 77 -10.50 -3.57 7.99
C ALA A 77 -10.24 -5.00 8.48
N HIS A 78 -9.89 -5.15 9.77
CA HIS A 78 -9.67 -6.45 10.38
C HIS A 78 -10.88 -7.39 10.38
N GLN A 79 -12.07 -6.83 10.17
CA GLN A 79 -13.29 -7.63 10.02
C GLN A 79 -13.21 -8.59 8.81
N TYR A 80 -12.43 -8.25 7.78
CA TYR A 80 -12.14 -9.14 6.65
C TYR A 80 -10.97 -10.09 6.93
N ALA A 81 -9.84 -9.58 7.43
CA ALA A 81 -8.69 -10.37 7.85
C ALA A 81 -8.17 -9.80 9.19
N PRO A 82 -8.24 -10.56 10.30
CA PRO A 82 -8.30 -12.00 10.32
C PRO A 82 -9.72 -12.55 10.45
N PHE A 83 -10.72 -11.76 10.85
CA PHE A 83 -11.92 -12.37 11.43
C PHE A 83 -12.82 -13.12 10.45
N MET A 84 -12.90 -12.71 9.18
CA MET A 84 -13.68 -13.45 8.18
C MET A 84 -12.93 -14.68 7.65
N ILE A 85 -11.60 -14.58 7.44
CA ILE A 85 -10.84 -15.62 6.72
C ILE A 85 -9.84 -16.40 7.59
N GLY A 86 -9.65 -16.06 8.87
CA GLY A 86 -8.83 -16.79 9.84
C GLY A 86 -7.32 -16.84 9.55
N VAL A 87 -6.69 -15.73 9.15
CA VAL A 87 -5.22 -15.70 8.99
C VAL A 87 -4.50 -15.90 10.34
N ASN A 88 -3.29 -16.44 10.30
CA ASN A 88 -2.47 -16.65 11.50
C ASN A 88 -1.48 -15.50 11.69
N GLU A 89 -1.93 -14.44 12.36
CA GLU A 89 -1.14 -13.25 12.68
C GLU A 89 0.15 -13.58 13.47
N SER A 90 0.05 -14.46 14.47
CA SER A 90 1.21 -14.87 15.27
C SER A 90 2.31 -15.55 14.44
N ARG A 91 1.97 -16.09 13.27
CA ARG A 91 2.94 -16.64 12.33
C ARG A 91 3.34 -15.65 11.24
N TYR A 92 2.36 -14.95 10.66
CA TYR A 92 2.52 -14.04 9.52
C TYR A 92 1.63 -12.81 9.71
N ALA A 93 2.06 -11.87 10.56
CA ALA A 93 1.30 -10.67 10.88
C ALA A 93 1.06 -9.76 9.66
N TRP A 94 1.91 -9.84 8.63
CA TRP A 94 1.68 -9.14 7.36
C TRP A 94 0.40 -9.57 6.63
N MET A 95 -0.10 -10.79 6.89
CA MET A 95 -1.39 -11.25 6.36
C MET A 95 -2.57 -10.60 7.09
N ASP A 96 -2.33 -9.97 8.22
CA ASP A 96 -3.35 -9.35 9.04
C ASP A 96 -3.24 -7.83 8.89
N GLU A 97 -2.20 -7.28 9.50
CA GLU A 97 -1.87 -5.86 9.54
C GLU A 97 -1.65 -5.26 8.16
N GLY A 98 -1.05 -6.01 7.24
CA GLY A 98 -0.82 -5.54 5.89
C GLY A 98 -2.13 -5.32 5.14
N TRP A 99 -3.13 -6.18 5.34
CA TRP A 99 -4.44 -6.02 4.71
C TRP A 99 -5.21 -4.88 5.38
N ALA A 100 -5.12 -4.77 6.70
CA ALA A 100 -5.72 -3.67 7.43
C ALA A 100 -5.16 -2.32 6.97
N THR A 101 -3.84 -2.16 6.94
CA THR A 101 -3.17 -0.94 6.45
C THR A 101 -3.47 -0.65 4.97
N PHE A 102 -3.54 -1.68 4.11
CA PHE A 102 -3.91 -1.48 2.70
C PHE A 102 -5.35 -0.97 2.54
N LEU A 103 -6.30 -1.52 3.29
CA LEU A 103 -7.70 -1.11 3.22
C LEU A 103 -7.94 0.24 3.91
N GLU A 104 -7.31 0.46 5.06
CA GLU A 104 -7.25 1.74 5.78
C GLU A 104 -6.86 2.87 4.83
N TYR A 105 -5.75 2.69 4.10
CA TYR A 105 -5.29 3.62 3.09
C TYR A 105 -6.42 3.99 2.13
N HIS A 106 -7.02 3.00 1.48
CA HIS A 106 -8.05 3.25 0.47
C HIS A 106 -9.31 3.92 1.04
N ALA A 107 -9.78 3.49 2.22
CA ALA A 107 -10.97 4.08 2.84
C ALA A 107 -10.73 5.51 3.33
N SER A 108 -9.60 5.76 3.97
CA SER A 108 -9.24 7.06 4.53
C SER A 108 -9.30 8.15 3.44
N TYR A 109 -8.66 7.97 2.28
CA TYR A 109 -8.77 8.97 1.18
C TYR A 109 -10.04 8.89 0.38
N GLY A 110 -10.59 7.69 0.24
CA GLY A 110 -11.72 7.47 -0.65
C GLY A 110 -13.06 7.87 -0.05
N ALA A 111 -13.16 7.93 1.28
CA ALA A 111 -14.39 8.19 2.00
C ALA A 111 -14.38 9.48 2.83
N PHE A 112 -13.20 10.08 3.09
CA PHE A 112 -13.06 11.25 3.96
C PHE A 112 -12.25 12.38 3.31
N PRO A 113 -12.60 13.64 3.60
CA PRO A 113 -11.83 14.80 3.15
C PRO A 113 -10.64 15.05 4.09
N LEU A 114 -9.63 14.19 4.04
CA LEU A 114 -8.44 14.29 4.88
C LEU A 114 -7.60 15.53 4.56
N SER A 115 -6.79 15.97 5.53
CA SER A 115 -5.76 16.98 5.27
C SER A 115 -4.66 16.44 4.35
N ASP A 116 -3.92 17.34 3.68
CA ASP A 116 -2.79 16.97 2.82
C ASP A 116 -1.67 16.21 3.57
N SER A 117 -1.62 16.31 4.91
CA SER A 117 -0.67 15.54 5.74
C SER A 117 -0.96 14.04 5.70
N MET A 118 -2.25 13.72 5.59
CA MET A 118 -2.84 12.51 5.07
C MET A 118 -2.13 12.05 3.79
N ALA A 119 -2.37 12.76 2.67
CA ALA A 119 -2.24 12.42 1.23
C ALA A 119 -1.13 11.46 0.74
N THR A 120 -0.13 11.16 1.55
CA THR A 120 1.05 10.38 1.19
C THR A 120 1.18 9.06 1.97
N PHE A 121 0.09 8.49 2.53
CA PHE A 121 0.13 7.46 3.58
C PHE A 121 1.05 6.24 3.36
N PRO A 122 1.27 5.70 2.15
CA PRO A 122 2.28 4.66 1.93
C PRO A 122 3.70 5.22 2.11
N GLY A 123 3.97 6.42 1.58
CA GLY A 123 5.18 7.18 1.84
C GLY A 123 5.28 7.69 3.29
N TYR A 124 4.19 8.05 3.97
CA TYR A 124 4.18 8.50 5.36
C TYR A 124 4.52 7.36 6.31
N TYR A 125 3.86 6.20 6.17
CA TYR A 125 4.15 5.03 6.98
C TYR A 125 5.57 4.53 6.73
N GLN A 126 6.00 4.44 5.46
CA GLN A 126 7.38 4.08 5.15
C GLN A 126 8.39 5.14 5.64
N ARG A 127 8.13 6.45 5.57
CA ARG A 127 9.04 7.48 6.10
C ARG A 127 9.14 7.43 7.63
N LYS A 128 8.00 7.26 8.31
CA LYS A 128 7.92 7.14 9.77
C LYS A 128 8.66 5.89 10.26
N VAL A 129 8.54 4.78 9.53
CA VAL A 129 9.21 3.54 9.90
C VAL A 129 10.68 3.49 9.43
N LYS A 130 11.03 3.99 8.24
CA LYS A 130 12.43 4.12 7.74
C LYS A 130 13.28 5.02 8.64
N ALA A 131 12.68 6.05 9.25
CA ALA A 131 13.36 6.86 10.27
C ALA A 131 13.81 6.04 11.51
N THR A 132 13.24 4.84 11.70
CA THR A 132 13.49 3.95 12.84
C THR A 132 14.06 2.57 12.44
N THR A 133 14.27 2.34 11.14
CA THR A 133 14.75 1.05 10.60
C THR A 133 16.01 1.25 9.76
N ASP A 134 17.12 0.71 10.25
CA ASP A 134 18.31 0.42 9.44
C ASP A 134 17.97 -0.68 8.41
N ALA A 135 18.77 -0.78 7.33
CA ALA A 135 18.64 -1.80 6.30
C ALA A 135 18.65 -3.24 6.86
N SER A 136 19.19 -3.44 8.06
CA SER A 136 19.15 -4.70 8.81
C SER A 136 17.73 -5.17 9.19
N PHE A 137 16.72 -4.30 9.16
CA PHE A 137 15.31 -4.64 9.43
C PHE A 137 14.46 -4.86 8.17
N ASP A 138 15.02 -4.68 6.96
CA ASP A 138 14.32 -4.91 5.69
C ASP A 138 14.30 -6.41 5.32
N LEU A 139 13.68 -7.21 6.19
CA LEU A 139 13.58 -8.67 6.03
C LEU A 139 12.44 -9.04 5.06
N PRO A 140 12.52 -10.19 4.34
CA PRO A 140 11.44 -10.64 3.46
C PRO A 140 10.10 -10.74 4.21
N LEU A 141 8.96 -10.44 3.56
CA LEU A 141 7.64 -10.51 4.22
C LEU A 141 7.33 -11.92 4.74
N TYR A 142 7.83 -12.96 4.07
CA TYR A 142 7.65 -14.34 4.53
C TYR A 142 8.43 -14.68 5.81
N THR A 143 9.19 -13.74 6.38
CA THR A 143 9.84 -13.92 7.69
C THR A 143 8.77 -14.12 8.76
N PRO A 144 8.81 -15.21 9.53
CA PRO A 144 7.88 -15.43 10.64
C PRO A 144 7.88 -14.30 11.66
N THR A 145 6.69 -13.94 12.15
CA THR A 145 6.49 -12.83 13.11
C THR A 145 7.40 -12.95 14.34
N ASP A 146 7.58 -14.16 14.88
CA ASP A 146 8.39 -14.45 16.06
C ASP A 146 9.90 -14.27 15.86
N LEU A 147 10.36 -14.10 14.62
CA LEU A 147 11.74 -13.80 14.26
C LEU A 147 11.98 -12.31 13.97
N LEU A 148 10.94 -11.48 14.00
CA LEU A 148 11.06 -10.04 13.77
C LEU A 148 11.37 -9.32 15.08
N PHE A 149 12.40 -8.46 15.07
CA PHE A 149 12.59 -7.49 16.14
C PHE A 149 11.46 -6.45 16.13
N PRO A 150 11.12 -5.80 17.26
CA PRO A 150 9.98 -4.88 17.34
C PRO A 150 9.93 -3.82 16.22
N ASN A 151 11.05 -3.19 15.87
CA ASN A 151 11.09 -2.20 14.78
C ASN A 151 10.92 -2.86 13.39
N GLY A 152 11.45 -4.08 13.21
CA GLY A 152 11.26 -4.85 11.99
C GLY A 152 9.83 -5.38 11.85
N TYR A 153 9.14 -5.65 12.96
CA TYR A 153 7.73 -6.05 12.98
C TYR A 153 6.84 -4.99 12.35
N GLY A 154 6.88 -3.75 12.87
CA GLY A 154 6.04 -2.67 12.34
C GLY A 154 6.31 -2.39 10.85
N PHE A 155 7.58 -2.42 10.45
CA PHE A 155 7.93 -2.25 9.03
C PHE A 155 7.40 -3.36 8.13
N ASN A 156 7.64 -4.62 8.54
CA ASN A 156 7.32 -5.79 7.74
C ASN A 156 5.81 -6.03 7.68
N SER A 157 5.13 -6.03 8.83
CA SER A 157 3.73 -6.43 8.96
C SER A 157 2.76 -5.40 8.38
N TYR A 158 3.08 -4.11 8.46
CA TYR A 158 2.16 -3.04 8.03
C TYR A 158 2.64 -2.44 6.71
N GLY A 159 3.52 -1.45 6.76
CA GLY A 159 3.90 -0.61 5.62
C GLY A 159 4.43 -1.39 4.43
N LYS A 160 5.42 -2.29 4.64
CA LYS A 160 6.00 -3.07 3.55
C LYS A 160 4.97 -4.01 2.92
N ALA A 161 4.11 -4.64 3.73
CA ALA A 161 3.05 -5.52 3.26
C ALA A 161 2.00 -4.76 2.44
N ALA A 162 1.52 -3.63 2.95
CA ALA A 162 0.58 -2.76 2.26
C ALA A 162 1.17 -2.25 0.93
N THR A 163 2.45 -1.87 0.89
CA THR A 163 3.13 -1.50 -0.36
C THR A 163 3.20 -2.67 -1.35
N ALA A 164 3.46 -3.89 -0.88
CA ALA A 164 3.45 -5.08 -1.73
C ALA A 164 2.05 -5.32 -2.35
N TYR A 165 0.98 -5.14 -1.57
CA TYR A 165 -0.40 -5.26 -2.06
C TYR A 165 -0.78 -4.15 -3.04
N THR A 166 -0.32 -2.92 -2.81
CA THR A 166 -0.48 -1.82 -3.77
C THR A 166 0.27 -2.09 -5.06
N ALA A 167 1.53 -2.55 -5.00
CA ALA A 167 2.29 -2.92 -6.18
C ALA A 167 1.64 -4.07 -6.96
N LEU A 168 1.02 -5.04 -6.26
CA LEU A 168 0.23 -6.11 -6.87
C LEU A 168 -1.04 -5.57 -7.56
N LYS A 169 -1.76 -4.64 -6.91
CA LYS A 169 -2.91 -3.96 -7.50
C LYS A 169 -2.52 -3.20 -8.76
N GLU A 170 -1.41 -2.48 -8.73
CA GLU A 170 -0.88 -1.78 -9.91
C GLU A 170 -0.47 -2.77 -11.01
N LEU A 171 0.17 -3.89 -10.67
CA LEU A 171 0.53 -4.95 -11.62
C LEU A 171 -0.69 -5.52 -12.34
N LEU A 172 -1.75 -5.86 -11.60
CA LEU A 172 -2.94 -6.52 -12.13
C LEU A 172 -3.97 -5.55 -12.72
N GLY A 173 -3.98 -4.30 -12.26
CA GLY A 173 -5.10 -3.39 -12.44
C GLY A 173 -6.23 -3.67 -11.43
N GLU A 174 -7.01 -2.63 -11.12
CA GLU A 174 -7.98 -2.66 -10.02
C GLU A 174 -9.08 -3.73 -10.17
N GLU A 175 -9.68 -3.84 -11.35
CA GLU A 175 -10.76 -4.80 -11.60
C GLU A 175 -10.29 -6.26 -11.42
N GLU A 176 -9.11 -6.59 -11.96
CA GLU A 176 -8.56 -7.93 -11.85
C GLU A 176 -8.09 -8.23 -10.42
N PHE A 177 -7.46 -7.25 -9.76
CA PHE A 177 -7.07 -7.35 -8.35
C PHE A 177 -8.28 -7.62 -7.45
N LYS A 178 -9.36 -6.83 -7.58
CA LYS A 178 -10.58 -7.02 -6.79
C LYS A 178 -11.21 -8.39 -7.04
N ARG A 179 -11.27 -8.84 -8.29
CA ARG A 179 -11.76 -10.18 -8.63
C ARG A 179 -10.96 -11.27 -7.93
N CYS A 180 -9.63 -11.17 -7.91
CA CYS A 180 -8.76 -12.12 -7.21
C CYS A 180 -8.90 -12.04 -5.68
N LEU A 181 -9.03 -10.83 -5.13
CA LEU A 181 -9.27 -10.62 -3.70
C LEU A 181 -10.62 -11.18 -3.26
N HIS A 182 -11.67 -11.01 -4.06
CA HIS A 182 -12.98 -11.59 -3.81
C HIS A 182 -12.95 -13.11 -3.86
N GLU A 183 -12.18 -13.68 -4.79
CA GLU A 183 -11.97 -15.12 -4.86
C GLU A 183 -11.19 -15.65 -3.64
N TYR A 184 -10.20 -14.89 -3.15
CA TYR A 184 -9.50 -15.19 -1.91
C TYR A 184 -10.45 -15.21 -0.71
N PHE A 185 -11.24 -14.17 -0.54
CA PHE A 185 -12.29 -14.14 0.49
C PHE A 185 -13.24 -15.33 0.34
N ARG A 186 -13.80 -15.55 -0.85
CA ARG A 186 -14.74 -16.65 -1.10
C ARG A 186 -14.16 -18.03 -0.76
N ARG A 187 -12.88 -18.28 -1.08
CA ARG A 187 -12.22 -19.58 -0.80
C ARG A 187 -12.01 -19.81 0.68
N TRP A 188 -11.71 -18.75 1.43
CA TRP A 188 -11.14 -18.83 2.77
C TRP A 188 -12.03 -18.29 3.89
N THR A 189 -13.21 -17.73 3.58
CA THR A 189 -14.21 -17.40 4.60
C THR A 189 -14.50 -18.62 5.50
N GLY A 190 -14.33 -18.44 6.81
CA GLY A 190 -14.53 -19.49 7.82
C GLY A 190 -13.47 -20.60 7.83
N LYS A 191 -12.29 -20.36 7.24
CA LYS A 191 -11.15 -21.28 7.22
C LYS A 191 -9.90 -20.62 7.82
N HIS A 192 -8.72 -21.19 7.55
CA HIS A 192 -7.42 -20.69 8.00
C HIS A 192 -6.37 -20.83 6.89
N PRO A 193 -6.29 -19.88 5.93
CA PRO A 193 -5.29 -19.90 4.88
C PRO A 193 -3.90 -19.71 5.47
N VAL A 194 -2.92 -20.44 4.93
CA VAL A 194 -1.51 -20.09 5.09
C VAL A 194 -1.10 -19.09 4.00
N ALA A 195 0.05 -18.44 4.16
CA ALA A 195 0.57 -17.47 3.20
C ALA A 195 0.55 -17.93 1.74
N HIS A 196 0.87 -19.20 1.48
CA HIS A 196 0.85 -19.76 0.12
C HIS A 196 -0.55 -19.78 -0.51
N ASP A 197 -1.61 -19.91 0.29
CA ASP A 197 -2.97 -19.93 -0.22
C ASP A 197 -3.38 -18.58 -0.82
N PHE A 198 -2.87 -17.48 -0.29
CA PHE A 198 -3.00 -16.15 -0.90
C PHE A 198 -2.32 -16.10 -2.28
N PHE A 199 -1.05 -16.49 -2.36
CA PHE A 199 -0.29 -16.50 -3.62
C PHE A 199 -0.94 -17.40 -4.68
N TYR A 200 -1.30 -18.63 -4.30
CA TYR A 200 -1.94 -19.59 -5.19
C TYR A 200 -3.32 -19.12 -5.66
N THR A 201 -4.11 -18.48 -4.79
CA THR A 201 -5.40 -17.91 -5.20
C THR A 201 -5.20 -16.83 -6.25
N PHE A 202 -4.24 -15.92 -6.07
CA PHE A 202 -4.00 -14.84 -7.03
C PHE A 202 -3.42 -15.36 -8.35
N ASN A 203 -2.50 -16.33 -8.33
CA ASN A 203 -2.01 -17.00 -9.54
C ASN A 203 -3.16 -17.67 -10.32
N ASP A 204 -3.97 -18.47 -9.63
CA ASP A 204 -5.06 -19.24 -10.22
C ASP A 204 -6.17 -18.32 -10.77
N CYS A 205 -6.60 -17.33 -9.98
CA CYS A 205 -7.67 -16.42 -10.38
C CYS A 205 -7.25 -15.46 -11.51
N SER A 206 -6.01 -14.96 -11.50
CA SER A 206 -5.50 -14.11 -12.58
C SER A 206 -5.17 -14.90 -13.85
N GLY A 207 -4.90 -16.21 -13.73
CA GLY A 207 -4.35 -17.03 -14.81
C GLY A 207 -2.93 -16.61 -15.20
N LYS A 208 -2.24 -15.87 -14.33
CA LYS A 208 -0.87 -15.37 -14.56
C LYS A 208 0.10 -16.07 -13.62
N ASP A 209 1.31 -16.27 -14.12
CA ASP A 209 2.46 -16.58 -13.28
C ASP A 209 2.94 -15.30 -12.59
N LEU A 210 2.66 -15.20 -11.29
CA LEU A 210 3.12 -14.11 -10.42
C LEU A 210 4.25 -14.58 -9.48
N ASP A 211 4.85 -15.75 -9.70
CA ASP A 211 5.87 -16.30 -8.81
C ASP A 211 7.11 -15.39 -8.75
N TRP A 212 7.46 -14.76 -9.86
CA TRP A 212 8.52 -13.75 -9.91
C TRP A 212 8.23 -12.54 -9.00
N PHE A 213 6.96 -12.12 -8.92
CA PHE A 213 6.52 -11.02 -8.06
C PHE A 213 6.53 -11.46 -6.60
N TRP A 214 5.97 -12.63 -6.29
CA TRP A 214 5.97 -13.20 -4.93
C TRP A 214 7.39 -13.37 -4.42
N LYS A 215 8.28 -13.94 -5.24
CA LYS A 215 9.69 -14.14 -4.91
C LYS A 215 10.35 -12.82 -4.53
N ALA A 216 10.23 -11.80 -5.38
CA ALA A 216 10.85 -10.51 -5.15
C ALA A 216 10.32 -9.84 -3.88
N TRP A 217 9.01 -9.86 -3.62
CA TRP A 217 8.41 -9.17 -2.46
C TRP A 217 8.49 -9.93 -1.14
N PHE A 218 8.19 -11.22 -1.17
CA PHE A 218 7.96 -12.02 0.03
C PHE A 218 9.14 -12.88 0.43
N PHE A 219 10.00 -13.29 -0.51
CA PHE A 219 11.06 -14.26 -0.24
C PHE A 219 12.48 -13.69 -0.35
N GLU A 220 12.66 -12.58 -1.07
CA GLU A 220 13.97 -11.96 -1.29
C GLU A 220 14.19 -10.68 -0.46
N TYR A 221 15.45 -10.40 -0.15
CA TYR A 221 15.95 -9.21 0.55
C TYR A 221 16.04 -7.97 -0.35
N ASN A 222 15.30 -7.97 -1.46
CA ASN A 222 15.23 -6.84 -2.39
C ASN A 222 14.65 -5.62 -1.69
N ARG A 223 15.05 -4.44 -2.13
CA ARG A 223 14.55 -3.13 -1.67
C ARG A 223 13.92 -2.37 -2.84
N ILE A 224 13.21 -1.29 -2.56
CA ILE A 224 12.74 -0.37 -3.61
C ILE A 224 13.85 0.65 -3.82
N ASP A 225 14.51 0.61 -4.97
CA ASP A 225 15.63 1.49 -5.35
C ASP A 225 15.61 1.59 -6.88
N LEU A 226 15.06 2.70 -7.37
CA LEU A 226 15.00 3.05 -8.78
C LEU A 226 15.98 4.20 -9.04
N ALA A 227 16.57 4.25 -10.22
CA ALA A 227 17.52 5.31 -10.58
C ALA A 227 17.31 5.76 -12.02
N ILE A 228 17.41 7.07 -12.26
CA ILE A 228 17.59 7.59 -13.62
C ILE A 228 19.06 7.40 -13.99
N THR A 229 19.32 6.47 -14.91
CA THR A 229 20.70 6.06 -15.25
C THR A 229 21.18 6.59 -16.60
N GLY A 230 20.29 7.12 -17.43
CA GLY A 230 20.64 7.67 -18.73
C GLY A 230 19.59 8.65 -19.23
N VAL A 231 20.02 9.78 -19.78
CA VAL A 231 19.16 10.72 -20.50
C VAL A 231 19.87 11.11 -21.78
N GLU A 232 19.27 10.77 -22.91
CA GLU A 232 19.73 11.11 -24.25
C GLU A 232 18.72 12.06 -24.87
N LEU A 233 19.09 13.34 -24.95
CA LEU A 233 18.28 14.37 -25.60
C LEU A 233 18.65 14.44 -27.09
N GLN A 234 17.66 14.55 -27.96
CA GLN A 234 17.88 14.68 -29.41
C GLN A 234 17.25 15.95 -29.96
N ASP A 235 18.06 16.76 -30.66
CA ASP A 235 17.58 17.96 -31.36
C ASP A 235 16.62 17.57 -32.49
N GLY A 236 15.32 17.84 -32.29
CA GLY A 236 14.26 17.49 -33.25
C GLY A 236 13.99 15.98 -33.37
N GLY A 237 14.41 15.20 -32.37
CA GLY A 237 14.26 13.75 -32.32
C GLY A 237 13.41 13.27 -31.15
N ILE A 238 13.57 11.99 -30.80
CA ILE A 238 12.91 11.37 -29.64
C ILE A 238 13.93 11.27 -28.51
N ASP A 239 13.63 11.91 -27.40
CA ASP A 239 14.42 11.84 -26.18
C ASP A 239 14.24 10.47 -25.52
N ARG A 240 15.32 9.93 -24.95
CA ARG A 240 15.32 8.63 -24.28
C ARG A 240 15.77 8.78 -22.84
N ILE A 241 14.93 8.33 -21.90
CA ILE A 241 15.22 8.31 -20.47
C ILE A 241 15.31 6.86 -20.02
N GLU A 242 16.42 6.44 -19.45
CA GLU A 242 16.60 5.11 -18.88
C GLU A 242 16.40 5.13 -17.37
N VAL A 243 15.51 4.26 -16.90
CA VAL A 243 15.26 3.99 -15.49
C VAL A 243 15.72 2.59 -15.17
N THR A 244 16.57 2.45 -14.15
CA THR A 244 17.08 1.17 -13.67
C THR A 244 16.47 0.83 -12.31
N ASN A 245 15.97 -0.39 -12.15
CA ASN A 245 15.60 -0.97 -10.86
C ASN A 245 16.83 -1.67 -10.26
N ARG A 246 17.50 -0.99 -9.34
CA ARG A 246 18.69 -1.50 -8.63
C ARG A 246 18.31 -2.34 -7.42
N GLY A 247 17.18 -2.04 -6.81
CA GLY A 247 16.72 -2.70 -5.59
C GLY A 247 16.07 -4.06 -5.80
N GLY A 248 15.55 -4.33 -7.00
CA GLY A 248 14.94 -5.60 -7.40
C GLY A 248 13.48 -5.80 -6.98
N LYS A 249 12.85 -4.85 -6.28
CA LYS A 249 11.41 -4.90 -5.99
C LYS A 249 10.61 -4.41 -7.20
N PRO A 250 9.62 -5.18 -7.70
CA PRO A 250 8.80 -4.73 -8.80
C PRO A 250 7.75 -3.72 -8.30
N VAL A 251 7.99 -2.45 -8.59
CA VAL A 251 7.14 -1.29 -8.26
C VAL A 251 6.71 -0.54 -9.53
N PRO A 252 5.62 0.25 -9.51
CA PRO A 252 5.30 1.12 -10.65
C PRO A 252 6.35 2.21 -10.82
N ILE A 253 6.55 2.66 -12.06
CA ILE A 253 7.37 3.83 -12.38
C ILE A 253 6.42 4.99 -12.67
N GLU A 254 6.62 6.10 -11.97
CA GLU A 254 6.06 7.40 -12.33
C GLU A 254 7.21 8.38 -12.57
N LEU A 255 7.42 8.74 -13.84
CA LEU A 255 8.49 9.63 -14.27
C LEU A 255 7.88 10.98 -14.67
N ARG A 256 8.11 12.01 -13.85
CA ARG A 256 7.70 13.38 -14.15
C ARG A 256 8.79 14.06 -14.97
N LEU A 257 8.41 14.56 -16.14
CA LEU A 257 9.22 15.43 -16.97
C LEU A 257 8.77 16.88 -16.72
N THR A 258 9.72 17.77 -16.50
CA THR A 258 9.49 19.22 -16.56
C THR A 258 10.11 19.74 -17.86
N LEU A 259 9.33 20.52 -18.59
CA LEU A 259 9.65 21.00 -19.92
C LEU A 259 10.13 22.45 -19.87
N ALA A 260 10.82 22.91 -20.92
CA ALA A 260 11.43 24.24 -20.96
C ALA A 260 10.42 25.40 -20.84
N ASP A 261 9.17 25.19 -21.24
CA ASP A 261 8.08 26.16 -21.09
C ASP A 261 7.41 26.13 -19.70
N GLY A 262 7.89 25.25 -18.80
CA GLY A 262 7.37 25.05 -17.45
C GLY A 262 6.22 24.04 -17.35
N SER A 263 5.73 23.49 -18.47
CA SER A 263 4.73 22.42 -18.45
C SER A 263 5.33 21.11 -17.94
N GLN A 264 4.45 20.20 -17.49
CA GLN A 264 4.84 18.91 -16.93
C GLN A 264 4.11 17.77 -17.62
N GLU A 265 4.83 16.68 -17.86
CA GLU A 265 4.28 15.41 -18.31
C GLU A 265 4.65 14.30 -17.33
N VAL A 266 3.76 13.31 -17.16
CA VAL A 266 4.03 12.14 -16.32
C VAL A 266 3.93 10.89 -17.18
N LEU A 267 5.07 10.22 -17.35
CA LEU A 267 5.15 8.93 -17.99
C LEU A 267 5.03 7.83 -16.93
N ARG A 268 4.26 6.78 -17.23
CA ARG A 268 3.97 5.70 -16.29
C ARG A 268 4.32 4.34 -16.86
N ALA A 269 4.85 3.46 -16.03
CA ALA A 269 5.01 2.05 -16.35
C ALA A 269 4.51 1.16 -15.21
N ASN A 270 3.76 0.13 -15.61
CA ASN A 270 3.24 -0.90 -14.72
C ASN A 270 4.38 -1.81 -14.19
N PRO A 271 4.33 -2.32 -12.93
CA PRO A 271 5.35 -3.21 -12.36
C PRO A 271 5.76 -4.40 -13.23
N LYS A 272 4.90 -4.85 -14.16
CA LYS A 272 5.20 -5.90 -15.15
C LYS A 272 6.47 -5.65 -15.94
N VAL A 273 6.89 -4.39 -16.14
CA VAL A 273 8.12 -4.07 -16.87
C VAL A 273 9.37 -4.70 -16.26
N TRP A 274 9.34 -5.04 -14.96
CA TRP A 274 10.48 -5.62 -14.23
C TRP A 274 10.58 -7.14 -14.30
N ARG A 275 9.65 -7.84 -14.94
CA ARG A 275 9.61 -9.32 -14.94
C ARG A 275 10.90 -9.94 -15.47
N ASP A 276 11.41 -9.40 -16.57
CA ASP A 276 12.51 -10.01 -17.34
C ASP A 276 13.70 -9.06 -17.56
N ARG A 277 13.70 -7.90 -16.90
CA ARG A 277 14.72 -6.86 -17.08
C ARG A 277 14.81 -5.95 -15.84
N SER A 278 15.95 -5.33 -15.65
CA SER A 278 16.19 -4.31 -14.62
C SER A 278 16.25 -2.90 -15.18
N VAL A 279 16.19 -2.71 -16.51
CA VAL A 279 16.27 -1.39 -17.16
C VAL A 279 15.07 -1.20 -18.09
N VAL A 280 14.46 -0.02 -18.02
CA VAL A 280 13.33 0.41 -18.84
C VAL A 280 13.66 1.77 -19.47
N SER A 281 13.40 1.90 -20.77
CA SER A 281 13.52 3.17 -21.47
C SER A 281 12.15 3.81 -21.68
N PHE A 282 12.03 5.08 -21.32
CA PHE A 282 10.94 5.96 -21.69
C PHE A 282 11.36 6.81 -22.88
N TYR A 283 10.38 7.12 -23.73
CA TYR A 283 10.58 7.90 -24.94
C TYR A 283 9.64 9.09 -24.92
N TYR A 284 10.18 10.27 -25.19
CA TYR A 284 9.41 11.51 -25.28
C TYR A 284 9.70 12.18 -26.62
N GLY A 285 8.66 12.49 -27.38
CA GLY A 285 8.75 13.09 -28.71
C GLY A 285 7.94 14.37 -28.84
N GLY A 286 7.73 15.09 -27.74
CA GLY A 286 7.05 16.38 -27.74
C GLY A 286 7.97 17.52 -28.18
N ASP A 287 7.36 18.66 -28.56
CA ASP A 287 8.09 19.80 -29.14
C ASP A 287 8.95 20.57 -28.11
N GLN A 288 8.66 20.41 -26.82
CA GLN A 288 9.36 21.12 -25.76
C GLN A 288 10.51 20.28 -25.21
N ARG A 289 11.69 20.90 -25.10
CA ARG A 289 12.88 20.27 -24.50
C ARG A 289 12.64 19.90 -23.04
N ILE A 290 13.08 18.71 -22.64
CA ILE A 290 13.11 18.28 -21.23
C ILE A 290 14.22 19.04 -20.49
N VAL A 291 13.88 19.66 -19.35
CA VAL A 291 14.84 20.35 -18.47
C VAL A 291 15.06 19.63 -17.14
N GLU A 292 14.06 18.86 -16.68
CA GLU A 292 14.16 18.01 -15.48
C GLU A 292 13.42 16.69 -15.73
N ALA A 293 13.99 15.58 -15.26
CA ALA A 293 13.31 14.29 -15.16
C ALA A 293 13.40 13.81 -13.71
N ARG A 294 12.27 13.42 -13.12
CA ARG A 294 12.18 13.03 -11.71
C ARG A 294 11.34 11.78 -11.55
N LEU A 295 11.88 10.77 -10.88
CA LEU A 295 11.11 9.64 -10.38
C LEU A 295 10.27 10.09 -9.17
N LEU A 296 8.97 9.81 -9.22
CA LEU A 296 8.06 10.08 -8.11
C LEU A 296 8.02 8.86 -7.20
N ASP A 297 8.19 9.10 -5.91
CA ASP A 297 8.26 8.12 -4.83
C ASP A 297 7.14 8.37 -3.80
N ASP A 298 6.03 8.98 -4.22
CA ASP A 298 4.91 9.34 -3.33
C ASP A 298 4.35 8.11 -2.56
N TRP A 299 4.56 6.91 -3.12
CA TRP A 299 4.03 5.62 -2.65
C TRP A 299 5.05 4.74 -1.90
N TYR A 300 6.33 5.10 -1.93
CA TYR A 300 7.41 4.26 -1.37
C TYR A 300 8.66 5.08 -1.14
N VAL A 301 9.56 4.63 -0.27
CA VAL A 301 10.76 5.40 0.05
C VAL A 301 11.97 4.77 -0.61
N ASP A 302 12.52 5.49 -1.57
CA ASP A 302 13.82 5.16 -2.15
C ASP A 302 14.95 5.43 -1.13
N PRO A 303 15.89 4.49 -0.90
CA PRO A 303 17.06 4.72 -0.06
C PRO A 303 18.08 5.69 -0.64
N VAL A 304 18.10 5.92 -1.95
CA VAL A 304 19.10 6.75 -2.66
C VAL A 304 18.40 7.82 -3.49
N PRO A 305 17.66 8.76 -2.88
CA PRO A 305 16.86 9.73 -3.63
C PRO A 305 17.69 10.67 -4.53
N GLU A 306 19.01 10.72 -4.38
CA GLU A 306 19.91 11.53 -5.19
C GLU A 306 19.92 11.12 -6.67
N ASP A 307 19.69 9.84 -7.00
CA ASP A 307 19.66 9.35 -8.38
C ASP A 307 18.24 9.24 -8.97
N ASN A 308 17.23 9.71 -8.23
CA ASN A 308 15.87 9.91 -8.71
C ASN A 308 15.69 11.18 -9.55
N LEU A 309 16.73 12.01 -9.66
CA LEU A 309 16.65 13.32 -10.30
C LEU A 309 17.75 13.49 -11.35
N TRP A 310 17.33 13.82 -12.57
CA TRP A 310 18.20 14.35 -13.60
C TRP A 310 17.77 15.78 -13.96
N ARG A 311 18.75 16.65 -14.18
CA ARG A 311 18.57 18.01 -14.69
C ARG A 311 19.47 18.22 -15.90
N ALA A 312 18.95 18.92 -16.90
CA ALA A 312 19.77 19.38 -18.00
C ALA A 312 20.90 20.27 -17.48
N ALA A 313 22.10 20.12 -18.04
CA ALA A 313 23.16 21.11 -17.83
C ALA A 313 22.77 22.42 -18.53
N ASP A 314 23.09 23.54 -17.88
CA ASP A 314 22.92 24.90 -18.42
C ASP A 314 23.72 25.11 -19.72
#